data_AF-A0A4R1BAD3-F1
#
_entry.id   AF-A0A4R1BAD3-F1
#
_cell.length_a   1.000
_cell.length_b   1.000
_cell.length_c   1.000
_cell.angle_alpha   90.00
_cell.angle_beta   90.00
_cell.angle_gamma   90.00
#
_symmetry.space_group_name_H-M   'P 1'
#
loop_
_entity.id
_entity.type
_entity.pdbx_description
1 polymer ?
#
loop_
_entity_poly.entity_id
_entity_poly.type
_entity_poly.pdbx_seq_one_letter_code
_entity_poly.pdbx_strand_id
1 'polypeptide(L)'
;MSTLSLSVISVVSSILLLWWIFKPGIPTGLFLCRQPVEWSPSSNWSPRPMTQHLWYVRSKGTVSGPFPAPQIRQAFSVGELDLRDAVSLDGEHWLSLMDAGLLEVRPGKAASAETDEDWRQEREKARLRWLNDSVEDRATSAPPDAGVDDKLRRHEAEIRSMLMAERNKRPAFAAGLASVLILLLVGIGVWMGQSRESGIQTSLATKVRDCAQPPGEGVAWAGCVKNDSQLAGAVLRNANLAKVGLERADLSGADLSYANMNGADLRGANLRNAVLRGASLRQADLTGADISGADLDFAVLTDARLEGVRMDATSLQQSTWPDGRVCAPASLGSCQ
;
A
#
# COMPACT_ATOMS: atom_id res chain seq x y z
N MET A 1 6.58 46.31 -70.40
CA MET A 1 5.63 45.33 -70.96
C MET A 1 5.88 44.01 -70.24
N SER A 2 5.00 43.34 -69.53
CA SER A 2 3.63 43.58 -69.06
C SER A 2 3.30 42.41 -68.13
N THR A 3 2.75 42.69 -66.94
CA THR A 3 1.72 41.92 -66.22
C THR A 3 1.76 40.37 -66.16
N LEU A 4 2.11 39.87 -64.97
CA LEU A 4 1.37 38.94 -64.08
C LEU A 4 0.16 38.12 -64.61
N SER A 5 0.17 36.80 -64.34
CA SER A 5 -1.00 35.97 -63.95
C SER A 5 -0.50 34.61 -63.42
N LEU A 6 -0.43 34.38 -62.09
CA LEU A 6 -1.46 33.74 -61.23
C LEU A 6 -1.74 32.26 -61.54
N SER A 7 -0.94 31.33 -61.00
CA SER A 7 -1.30 29.89 -60.94
C SER A 7 -0.46 29.04 -59.94
N VAL A 8 -0.17 29.48 -58.70
CA VAL A 8 0.52 28.59 -57.71
C VAL A 8 -0.04 28.62 -56.28
N ILE A 9 -1.04 29.44 -55.93
CA ILE A 9 -1.54 29.48 -54.54
C ILE A 9 -3.04 29.21 -54.51
N SER A 10 -3.43 27.92 -54.60
CA SER A 10 -4.84 27.53 -54.51
C SER A 10 -5.07 26.13 -53.90
N VAL A 11 -4.30 25.72 -52.89
CA VAL A 11 -4.68 24.53 -52.08
C VAL A 11 -4.53 24.71 -50.55
N VAL A 12 -3.96 25.82 -50.05
CA VAL A 12 -3.80 26.00 -48.58
C VAL A 12 -4.98 26.78 -47.93
N SER A 13 -5.99 27.19 -48.70
CA SER A 13 -7.02 28.13 -48.23
C SER A 13 -8.35 27.51 -47.77
N SER A 14 -8.39 26.20 -47.45
CA SER A 14 -9.66 25.52 -47.09
C SER A 14 -9.69 24.85 -45.71
N ILE A 15 -8.69 25.06 -44.83
CA ILE A 15 -8.70 24.47 -43.46
C ILE A 15 -8.83 25.53 -42.34
N LEU A 16 -8.86 26.83 -42.66
CA LEU A 16 -8.96 27.92 -41.67
C LEU A 16 -10.37 28.56 -41.59
N LEU A 17 -11.43 27.82 -41.86
CA LEU A 17 -12.81 28.35 -41.92
C LEU A 17 -13.81 27.78 -40.90
N LEU A 18 -13.34 27.15 -39.81
CA LEU A 18 -14.23 26.68 -38.73
C LEU A 18 -13.79 27.11 -37.31
N TRP A 19 -12.96 28.15 -37.20
CA TRP A 19 -12.52 28.69 -35.90
C TRP A 19 -12.86 30.18 -35.70
N TRP A 20 -13.98 30.64 -36.29
CA TRP A 20 -14.36 32.06 -36.24
C TRP A 20 -15.88 32.31 -36.17
N ILE A 21 -16.61 31.48 -35.42
CA ILE A 21 -18.01 31.80 -35.06
C ILE A 21 -18.25 31.30 -33.63
N PHE A 22 -17.98 32.16 -32.63
CA PHE A 22 -18.71 32.32 -31.35
C PHE A 22 -17.84 33.01 -30.29
N LYS A 23 -17.79 34.34 -30.33
CA LYS A 23 -17.70 35.19 -29.12
C LYS A 23 -18.35 36.56 -29.39
N PRO A 24 -19.52 36.84 -28.80
CA PRO A 24 -19.84 38.13 -28.22
C PRO A 24 -19.65 38.01 -26.69
N GLY A 25 -19.24 39.00 -25.92
CA GLY A 25 -19.45 40.43 -26.05
C GLY A 25 -19.70 40.90 -24.61
N ILE A 26 -18.74 41.66 -24.07
CA ILE A 26 -18.77 42.24 -22.73
C ILE A 26 -19.83 43.35 -22.69
N PRO A 27 -20.64 43.47 -21.62
CA PRO A 27 -21.21 44.75 -21.23
C PRO A 27 -20.49 45.29 -19.99
N THR A 28 -20.00 46.51 -20.16
CA THR A 28 -19.52 47.44 -19.14
C THR A 28 -20.66 48.00 -18.30
N GLY A 29 -20.39 48.16 -16.99
CA GLY A 29 -20.99 49.19 -16.14
C GLY A 29 -22.13 48.72 -15.23
N LEU A 30 -21.91 48.67 -13.92
CA LEU A 30 -22.13 49.81 -13.03
C LEU A 30 -21.84 49.44 -11.57
N PHE A 31 -21.21 50.40 -10.90
CA PHE A 31 -21.01 50.50 -9.47
C PHE A 31 -22.26 50.16 -8.66
N LEU A 32 -22.14 49.23 -7.70
CA LEU A 32 -22.76 49.35 -6.38
C LEU A 32 -21.86 48.63 -5.36
N CYS A 33 -21.24 49.42 -4.48
CA CYS A 33 -20.59 48.94 -3.27
C CYS A 33 -21.57 48.10 -2.45
N ARG A 34 -21.26 46.82 -2.25
CA ARG A 34 -21.87 45.99 -1.20
C ARG A 34 -20.75 45.46 -0.32
N GLN A 35 -20.55 46.21 0.77
CA GLN A 35 -19.97 45.89 2.08
C GLN A 35 -19.05 44.65 2.17
N PRO A 36 -17.81 44.79 2.69
CA PRO A 36 -16.99 43.64 3.04
C PRO A 36 -17.68 42.85 4.14
N VAL A 37 -17.80 41.53 3.96
CA VAL A 37 -18.20 40.61 5.02
C VAL A 37 -17.07 40.60 6.04
N GLU A 38 -17.29 41.36 7.11
CA GLU A 38 -16.52 41.39 8.34
C GLU A 38 -16.50 39.96 8.90
N TRP A 39 -15.40 39.25 8.69
CA TRP A 39 -15.15 37.98 9.39
C TRP A 39 -14.94 38.31 10.87
N SER A 40 -16.00 38.16 11.66
CA SER A 40 -15.90 38.14 13.10
C SER A 40 -15.10 36.91 13.54
N PRO A 41 -14.03 37.06 14.32
CA PRO A 41 -13.32 35.92 14.89
C PRO A 41 -14.09 35.46 16.13
N SER A 42 -15.20 34.75 15.91
CA SER A 42 -15.93 34.06 16.98
C SER A 42 -16.32 32.65 16.57
N SER A 43 -15.31 31.82 16.34
CA SER A 43 -15.41 30.44 16.81
C SER A 43 -14.10 30.09 17.48
N ASN A 44 -14.16 30.02 18.79
CA ASN A 44 -13.14 29.48 19.66
C ASN A 44 -12.96 28.00 19.27
N TRP A 45 -12.16 27.75 18.23
CA TRP A 45 -11.65 26.42 17.91
C TRP A 45 -10.52 26.14 18.91
N SER A 46 -10.89 25.98 20.17
CA SER A 46 -10.10 25.15 21.05
C SER A 46 -10.29 23.73 20.53
N PRO A 47 -9.24 23.02 20.06
CA PRO A 47 -9.36 21.58 19.94
C PRO A 47 -9.82 21.09 21.31
N ARG A 48 -11.03 20.52 21.37
CA ARG A 48 -11.48 19.85 22.60
C ARG A 48 -10.33 18.90 22.95
N PRO A 49 -9.77 18.95 24.17
CA PRO A 49 -8.79 17.95 24.55
C PRO A 49 -9.53 16.63 24.38
N MET A 50 -9.17 15.86 23.36
CA MET A 50 -9.49 14.45 23.37
C MET A 50 -8.88 14.00 24.69
N THR A 51 -9.70 13.65 25.67
CA THR A 51 -9.25 12.81 26.77
C THR A 51 -8.76 11.56 26.06
N GLN A 52 -7.48 11.56 25.71
CA GLN A 52 -6.83 10.44 25.07
C GLN A 52 -6.90 9.36 26.13
N HIS A 53 -7.87 8.46 25.96
CA HIS A 53 -7.99 7.30 26.80
C HIS A 53 -6.66 6.57 26.62
N LEU A 54 -5.94 6.52 27.72
CA LEU A 54 -4.61 5.97 27.85
C LEU A 54 -4.79 4.50 28.20
N TRP A 55 -4.14 3.62 27.46
CA TRP A 55 -4.38 2.17 27.50
C TRP A 55 -3.13 1.45 27.99
N TYR A 56 -3.30 0.56 28.94
CA TYR A 56 -2.34 -0.48 29.25
C TYR A 56 -2.44 -1.59 28.23
N VAL A 57 -1.29 -2.14 27.84
CA VAL A 57 -1.17 -3.25 26.90
C VAL A 57 -0.52 -4.41 27.63
N ARG A 58 -1.10 -5.60 27.52
CA ARG A 58 -0.52 -6.85 27.99
C ARG A 58 -0.17 -7.70 26.78
N SER A 59 1.13 -7.83 26.53
CA SER A 59 1.67 -8.69 25.49
C SER A 59 2.70 -9.63 26.09
N LYS A 60 2.64 -10.91 25.68
CA LYS A 60 3.59 -11.97 26.11
C LYS A 60 3.81 -12.05 27.63
N GLY A 61 2.78 -11.76 28.42
CA GLY A 61 2.83 -11.81 29.89
C GLY A 61 3.36 -10.55 30.58
N THR A 62 3.82 -9.54 29.85
CA THR A 62 4.25 -8.24 30.39
C THR A 62 3.18 -7.19 30.18
N VAL A 63 2.92 -6.37 31.21
CA VAL A 63 2.04 -5.19 31.13
C VAL A 63 2.90 -3.95 30.89
N SER A 64 2.51 -3.11 29.95
CA SER A 64 3.19 -1.88 29.59
C SER A 64 2.19 -0.76 29.28
N GLY A 65 2.64 0.49 29.36
CA GLY A 65 1.81 1.67 29.14
C GLY A 65 1.79 2.56 30.39
N PRO A 66 0.86 3.53 30.44
CA PRO A 66 -0.22 3.76 29.49
C PRO A 66 0.24 4.31 28.12
N PHE A 67 -0.42 3.87 27.05
CA PHE A 67 -0.19 4.32 25.67
C PHE A 67 -1.44 4.94 25.04
N PRO A 68 -1.31 5.98 24.20
CA PRO A 68 -2.41 6.46 23.38
C PRO A 68 -2.81 5.43 22.30
N ALA A 69 -4.09 5.36 21.98
CA ALA A 69 -4.66 4.44 20.99
C ALA A 69 -3.91 4.36 19.64
N PRO A 70 -3.42 5.47 19.03
CA PRO A 70 -2.69 5.40 17.76
C PRO A 70 -1.35 4.65 17.89
N GLN A 71 -0.68 4.72 19.04
CA GLN A 71 0.55 3.98 19.28
C GLN A 71 0.29 2.47 19.33
N ILE A 72 -0.83 2.05 19.92
CA ILE A 72 -1.25 0.65 19.94
C ILE A 72 -1.56 0.16 18.53
N ARG A 73 -2.28 0.96 17.73
CA ARG A 73 -2.53 0.65 16.32
C ARG A 73 -1.23 0.47 15.53
N GLN A 74 -0.26 1.34 15.76
CA GLN A 74 1.02 1.22 15.08
C GLN A 74 1.76 -0.04 15.52
N ALA A 75 1.83 -0.33 16.82
CA ALA A 75 2.47 -1.54 17.33
C ALA A 75 1.83 -2.81 16.73
N PHE A 76 0.51 -2.82 16.52
CA PHE A 76 -0.19 -3.86 15.78
C PHE A 76 0.19 -3.88 14.28
N SER A 77 0.21 -2.72 13.61
CA SER A 77 0.51 -2.62 12.17
C SER A 77 1.90 -3.12 11.79
N VAL A 78 2.87 -2.96 12.70
CA VAL A 78 4.26 -3.39 12.52
C VAL A 78 4.54 -4.79 13.10
N GLY A 79 3.53 -5.46 13.67
CA GLY A 79 3.62 -6.81 14.19
C GLY A 79 4.31 -6.95 15.55
N GLU A 80 4.44 -5.86 16.31
CA GLU A 80 4.87 -5.92 17.72
C GLU A 80 3.76 -6.46 18.62
N LEU A 81 2.50 -6.14 18.29
CA LEU A 81 1.30 -6.69 18.93
C LEU A 81 0.57 -7.64 17.98
N ASP A 82 -0.05 -8.68 18.56
CA ASP A 82 -0.89 -9.61 17.85
C ASP A 82 -2.32 -9.67 18.44
N LEU A 83 -3.24 -10.34 17.74
CA LEU A 83 -4.66 -10.40 18.14
C LEU A 83 -4.93 -11.08 19.49
N ARG A 84 -3.95 -11.81 20.05
CA ARG A 84 -4.02 -12.47 21.37
C ARG A 84 -3.62 -11.52 22.49
N ASP A 85 -2.99 -10.40 22.17
CA ASP A 85 -2.65 -9.37 23.13
C ASP A 85 -3.91 -8.67 23.62
N ALA A 86 -3.84 -8.19 24.87
CA ALA A 86 -4.97 -7.58 25.54
C ALA A 86 -4.67 -6.13 25.91
N VAL A 87 -5.72 -5.32 25.98
CA VAL A 87 -5.64 -3.91 26.35
C VAL A 87 -6.61 -3.60 27.48
N SER A 88 -6.27 -2.61 28.29
CA SER A 88 -7.04 -2.24 29.48
C SER A 88 -6.94 -0.73 29.72
N LEU A 89 -8.02 -0.11 30.19
CA LEU A 89 -8.02 1.31 30.59
C LEU A 89 -7.60 1.51 32.05
N ASP A 90 -7.81 0.50 32.89
CA ASP A 90 -7.60 0.56 34.34
C ASP A 90 -6.48 -0.37 34.83
N GLY A 91 -5.97 -1.26 33.96
CA GLY A 91 -4.99 -2.28 34.30
C GLY A 91 -5.59 -3.54 34.95
N GLU A 92 -6.89 -3.56 35.21
CA GLU A 92 -7.59 -4.67 35.88
C GLU A 92 -8.49 -5.44 34.91
N HIS A 93 -9.24 -4.73 34.06
CA HIS A 93 -10.16 -5.31 33.09
C HIS A 93 -9.51 -5.36 31.70
N TRP A 94 -9.31 -6.57 31.20
CA TRP A 94 -8.57 -6.81 29.96
C TRP A 94 -9.52 -7.16 28.81
N LEU A 95 -9.47 -6.38 27.74
CA LEU A 95 -10.21 -6.57 26.49
C LEU A 95 -9.27 -7.06 25.40
N SER A 96 -9.79 -7.80 24.42
CA SER A 96 -9.02 -8.05 23.19
C SER A 96 -8.87 -6.76 22.39
N LEU A 97 -7.84 -6.67 21.55
CA LEU A 97 -7.63 -5.51 20.66
C LEU A 97 -8.83 -5.24 19.73
N MET A 98 -9.57 -6.29 19.35
CA MET A 98 -10.78 -6.17 18.52
C MET A 98 -11.94 -5.59 19.32
N ASP A 99 -12.16 -6.08 20.55
CA ASP A 99 -13.28 -5.64 21.40
C ASP A 99 -13.09 -4.21 21.90
N ALA A 100 -11.85 -3.76 22.05
CA ALA A 100 -11.52 -2.41 22.47
C ALA A 100 -11.78 -1.33 21.39
N GLY A 101 -12.11 -1.73 20.15
CA GLY A 101 -12.33 -0.81 19.04
C GLY A 101 -11.10 -0.01 18.63
N LEU A 102 -9.90 -0.46 19.05
CA LEU A 102 -8.64 0.24 18.76
C LEU A 102 -8.18 0.04 17.32
N LEU A 103 -8.53 -1.09 16.71
CA LEU A 103 -8.23 -1.39 15.33
C LEU A 103 -9.38 -0.88 14.45
N GLU A 104 -9.12 0.19 13.69
CA GLU A 104 -10.03 0.58 12.62
C GLU A 104 -9.99 -0.50 11.56
N VAL A 105 -10.95 -1.42 11.61
CA VAL A 105 -11.36 -2.14 10.41
C VAL A 105 -11.96 -1.04 9.52
N ARG A 106 -11.17 -0.47 8.60
CA ARG A 106 -11.79 0.17 7.43
C ARG A 106 -12.73 -0.90 6.89
N PRO A 107 -14.06 -0.68 6.83
CA PRO A 107 -14.85 -1.47 5.92
C PRO A 107 -14.26 -1.15 4.55
N GLY A 108 -13.33 -1.99 4.09
CA GLY A 108 -12.78 -1.89 2.76
C GLY A 108 -13.99 -1.84 1.87
N LYS A 109 -14.14 -0.72 1.12
CA LYS A 109 -15.30 -0.36 0.29
C LYS A 109 -16.24 -1.55 0.24
N ALA A 110 -17.27 -1.55 1.09
CA ALA A 110 -18.32 -2.53 0.98
C ALA A 110 -18.64 -2.55 -0.50
N ALA A 111 -18.27 -3.65 -1.16
CA ALA A 111 -18.68 -3.91 -2.52
C ALA A 111 -20.18 -3.64 -2.47
N SER A 112 -20.60 -2.65 -3.25
CA SER A 112 -22.00 -2.33 -3.47
C SER A 112 -22.75 -3.65 -3.48
N ALA A 113 -23.71 -3.78 -2.57
CA ALA A 113 -24.51 -4.96 -2.34
C ALA A 113 -24.78 -5.75 -3.63
N GLU A 114 -23.88 -6.68 -3.96
CA GLU A 114 -24.09 -7.74 -4.92
C GLU A 114 -24.33 -8.98 -4.06
N THR A 115 -25.57 -9.44 -4.17
CA THR A 115 -26.29 -10.32 -3.27
C THR A 115 -25.46 -11.48 -2.73
N ASP A 116 -25.63 -11.72 -1.43
CA ASP A 116 -25.07 -12.81 -0.60
C ASP A 116 -25.29 -14.25 -1.16
N GLU A 117 -26.03 -14.37 -2.27
CA GLU A 117 -26.28 -15.59 -3.04
C GLU A 117 -25.12 -15.94 -3.99
N ASP A 118 -24.43 -14.94 -4.56
CA ASP A 118 -23.38 -15.16 -5.58
C ASP A 118 -22.11 -15.75 -4.96
N TRP A 119 -21.71 -15.22 -3.79
CA TRP A 119 -20.59 -15.75 -3.00
C TRP A 119 -20.84 -17.15 -2.43
N ARG A 120 -22.09 -17.60 -2.29
CA ARG A 120 -22.40 -18.99 -1.92
C ARG A 120 -22.23 -19.91 -3.11
N GLN A 121 -22.67 -19.49 -4.31
CA GLN A 121 -22.49 -20.26 -5.53
C GLN A 121 -21.02 -20.38 -5.93
N GLU A 122 -20.23 -19.32 -5.79
CA GLU A 122 -18.80 -19.32 -6.09
C GLU A 122 -18.04 -20.29 -5.16
N ARG A 123 -18.37 -20.28 -3.86
CA ARG A 123 -17.79 -21.19 -2.87
C ARG A 123 -18.17 -22.64 -3.12
N GLU A 124 -19.41 -22.92 -3.51
CA GLU A 124 -19.85 -24.30 -3.81
C GLU A 124 -19.22 -24.81 -5.13
N LYS A 125 -19.09 -23.96 -6.15
CA LYS A 125 -18.35 -24.29 -7.39
C LYS A 125 -16.88 -24.54 -7.11
N ALA A 126 -16.24 -23.75 -6.25
CA ALA A 126 -14.86 -23.97 -5.83
C ALA A 126 -14.70 -25.29 -5.05
N ARG A 127 -15.67 -25.61 -4.17
CA ARG A 127 -15.71 -26.88 -3.43
C ARG A 127 -15.85 -28.08 -4.37
N LEU A 128 -16.69 -27.98 -5.40
CA LEU A 128 -16.86 -29.03 -6.42
C LEU A 128 -15.62 -29.19 -7.30
N ARG A 129 -14.94 -28.10 -7.68
CA ARG A 129 -13.66 -28.15 -8.41
C ARG A 129 -12.59 -28.89 -7.62
N TRP A 130 -12.45 -28.59 -6.33
CA TRP A 130 -11.49 -29.27 -5.45
C TRP A 130 -11.81 -30.76 -5.28
N LEU A 131 -13.11 -31.10 -5.17
CA LEU A 131 -13.52 -32.50 -5.07
C LEU A 131 -13.22 -33.29 -6.36
N ASN A 132 -13.36 -32.66 -7.53
CA ASN A 132 -13.09 -33.28 -8.83
C ASN A 132 -11.58 -33.51 -9.06
N ASP A 133 -10.75 -32.51 -8.75
CA ASP A 133 -9.28 -32.64 -8.78
C ASP A 133 -8.82 -33.79 -7.87
N SER A 134 -9.44 -33.89 -6.68
CA SER A 134 -9.14 -34.95 -5.71
C SER A 134 -9.59 -36.35 -6.16
N VAL A 135 -10.43 -36.46 -7.18
CA VAL A 135 -10.84 -37.74 -7.81
C VAL A 135 -9.87 -38.10 -8.94
N GLU A 136 -9.39 -37.11 -9.70
CA GLU A 136 -8.35 -37.32 -10.73
C GLU A 136 -7.00 -37.75 -10.12
N ASP A 137 -6.61 -37.19 -8.98
CA ASP A 137 -5.42 -37.63 -8.22
C ASP A 137 -5.57 -39.04 -7.62
N ARG A 138 -6.81 -39.52 -7.42
CA ARG A 138 -7.09 -40.87 -6.94
C ARG A 138 -7.17 -41.90 -8.08
N ALA A 139 -7.48 -41.46 -9.30
CA ALA A 139 -7.46 -42.31 -10.50
C ALA A 139 -6.03 -42.62 -10.97
N THR A 140 -5.06 -41.79 -10.62
CA THR A 140 -3.64 -41.95 -10.99
C THR A 140 -2.82 -42.82 -10.04
N SER A 141 -3.42 -43.35 -8.96
CA SER A 141 -2.75 -44.23 -7.98
C SER A 141 -3.33 -45.64 -7.88
N ALA A 142 -4.25 -46.04 -8.77
CA ALA A 142 -4.75 -47.42 -8.86
C ALA A 142 -3.82 -48.29 -9.75
N PRO A 143 -3.30 -49.43 -9.26
CA PRO A 143 -2.43 -50.31 -10.05
C PRO A 143 -3.23 -51.08 -11.13
N PRO A 144 -2.65 -51.37 -12.31
CA PRO A 144 -3.35 -52.00 -13.41
C PRO A 144 -3.61 -53.48 -13.12
N ASP A 145 -4.88 -53.83 -13.02
CA ASP A 145 -5.43 -55.17 -12.99
C ASP A 145 -5.30 -55.84 -14.37
N ALA A 146 -4.25 -56.67 -14.47
CA ALA A 146 -3.94 -57.52 -15.62
C ALA A 146 -5.05 -58.56 -15.86
N GLY A 147 -6.05 -58.18 -16.64
CA GLY A 147 -7.12 -59.08 -17.07
C GLY A 147 -8.10 -58.52 -18.11
N VAL A 148 -8.07 -57.21 -18.36
CA VAL A 148 -9.04 -56.54 -19.26
C VAL A 148 -8.46 -56.23 -20.66
N ASP A 149 -7.14 -56.28 -20.82
CA ASP A 149 -6.42 -55.90 -22.05
C ASP A 149 -6.54 -56.87 -23.23
N ASP A 150 -7.04 -58.09 -23.02
CA ASP A 150 -7.07 -59.12 -24.06
C ASP A 150 -8.35 -59.11 -24.92
N LYS A 151 -9.41 -58.43 -24.44
CA LYS A 151 -10.65 -58.21 -25.21
C LYS A 151 -10.59 -56.93 -26.05
N LEU A 152 -9.91 -55.88 -25.57
CA LEU A 152 -9.79 -54.62 -26.30
C LEU A 152 -8.86 -54.74 -27.52
N ARG A 153 -7.77 -55.49 -27.41
CA ARG A 153 -6.84 -55.74 -28.52
C ARG A 153 -7.45 -56.54 -29.68
N ARG A 154 -8.42 -57.41 -29.39
CA ARG A 154 -9.16 -58.16 -30.43
C ARG A 154 -10.10 -57.26 -31.23
N HIS A 155 -10.76 -56.30 -30.58
CA HIS A 155 -11.64 -55.34 -31.27
C HIS A 155 -10.87 -54.29 -32.08
N GLU A 156 -9.69 -53.86 -31.62
CA GLU A 156 -8.89 -52.87 -32.35
C GLU A 156 -8.30 -53.42 -33.66
N ALA A 157 -7.99 -54.72 -33.72
CA ALA A 157 -7.50 -55.37 -34.94
C ALA A 157 -8.58 -55.48 -36.03
N GLU A 158 -9.83 -55.73 -35.65
CA GLU A 158 -10.97 -55.77 -36.58
C GLU A 158 -11.26 -54.39 -37.16
N ILE A 159 -11.30 -53.33 -36.34
CA ILE A 159 -11.59 -51.96 -36.78
C ILE A 159 -10.51 -51.43 -37.73
N ARG A 160 -9.23 -51.76 -37.49
CA ARG A 160 -8.12 -51.34 -38.36
C ARG A 160 -8.20 -51.94 -39.77
N SER A 161 -8.71 -53.15 -39.88
CA SER A 161 -8.89 -53.82 -41.17
C SER A 161 -10.04 -53.21 -41.98
N MET A 162 -11.08 -52.69 -41.31
CA MET A 162 -12.19 -51.99 -41.96
C MET A 162 -11.80 -50.59 -42.46
N LEU A 163 -10.90 -49.88 -41.77
CA LEU A 163 -10.47 -48.52 -42.14
C LEU A 163 -9.51 -48.45 -43.33
N MET A 164 -8.81 -49.54 -43.68
CA MET A 164 -7.89 -49.57 -44.82
C MET A 164 -8.60 -49.82 -46.17
N ALA A 165 -9.90 -50.09 -46.17
CA ALA A 165 -10.69 -50.34 -47.38
C ALA A 165 -11.23 -49.08 -48.07
N GLU A 166 -11.02 -47.87 -47.52
CA GLU A 166 -11.69 -46.66 -48.01
C GLU A 166 -10.75 -45.52 -48.43
N ARG A 167 -9.44 -45.76 -48.50
CA ARG A 167 -8.44 -44.77 -48.94
C ARG A 167 -8.31 -44.68 -50.47
N ASN A 168 -9.42 -44.71 -51.19
CA ASN A 168 -9.43 -44.40 -52.62
C ASN A 168 -10.74 -43.73 -53.03
N LYS A 169 -10.84 -42.42 -52.76
CA LYS A 169 -11.70 -41.40 -53.41
C LYS A 169 -11.93 -40.25 -52.43
N ARG A 170 -11.10 -39.21 -52.41
CA ARG A 170 -11.53 -37.88 -51.95
C ARG A 170 -11.06 -36.79 -52.92
N PRO A 171 -11.96 -35.93 -53.43
CA PRO A 171 -11.66 -34.94 -54.46
C PRO A 171 -10.85 -33.75 -53.93
N ALA A 172 -10.16 -33.06 -54.84
CA ALA A 172 -9.16 -32.01 -54.62
C ALA A 172 -9.59 -30.79 -53.75
N PHE A 173 -10.87 -30.69 -53.36
CA PHE A 173 -11.39 -29.60 -52.51
C PHE A 173 -10.92 -29.66 -51.05
N ALA A 174 -10.49 -30.83 -50.55
CA ALA A 174 -9.98 -30.97 -49.17
C ALA A 174 -8.63 -30.25 -48.95
N ALA A 175 -7.83 -30.10 -50.01
CA ALA A 175 -6.53 -29.43 -49.93
C ALA A 175 -6.67 -27.90 -49.75
N GLY A 176 -7.71 -27.29 -50.35
CA GLY A 176 -7.98 -25.86 -50.26
C GLY A 176 -8.48 -25.41 -48.88
N LEU A 177 -9.30 -26.23 -48.21
CA LEU A 177 -9.76 -25.93 -46.84
C LEU A 177 -8.62 -26.02 -45.82
N ALA A 178 -7.69 -26.97 -46.01
CA ALA A 178 -6.54 -27.13 -45.14
C ALA A 178 -5.58 -25.94 -45.21
N SER A 179 -5.33 -25.38 -46.39
CA SER A 179 -4.45 -24.22 -46.56
C SER A 179 -5.05 -22.94 -45.98
N VAL A 180 -6.36 -22.73 -46.06
CA VAL A 180 -7.04 -21.59 -45.40
C VAL A 180 -6.98 -21.72 -43.86
N LEU A 181 -7.15 -22.92 -43.32
CA LEU A 181 -7.02 -23.18 -41.88
C LEU A 181 -5.59 -22.94 -41.38
N ILE A 182 -4.57 -23.35 -42.14
CA ILE A 182 -3.17 -23.10 -41.79
C ILE A 182 -2.86 -21.60 -41.79
N LEU A 183 -3.34 -20.85 -42.78
CA LEU A 183 -3.15 -19.40 -42.83
C LEU A 183 -3.88 -18.68 -41.68
N LEU A 184 -5.08 -19.13 -41.31
CA LEU A 184 -5.79 -18.63 -40.12
C LEU A 184 -5.01 -18.92 -38.83
N LEU A 185 -4.48 -20.12 -38.67
CA LEU A 185 -3.69 -20.49 -37.49
C LEU A 185 -2.38 -19.71 -37.40
N VAL A 186 -1.69 -19.46 -38.51
CA VAL A 186 -0.48 -18.62 -38.55
C VAL A 186 -0.83 -17.15 -38.26
N GLY A 187 -1.91 -16.62 -38.83
CA GLY A 187 -2.38 -15.26 -38.55
C GLY A 187 -2.73 -15.06 -37.07
N ILE A 188 -3.41 -16.04 -36.46
CA ILE A 188 -3.71 -16.04 -35.03
C ILE A 188 -2.43 -16.16 -34.20
N GLY A 189 -1.48 -17.01 -34.59
CA GLY A 189 -0.20 -17.16 -33.90
C GLY A 189 0.65 -15.87 -33.90
N VAL A 190 0.66 -15.14 -35.02
CA VAL A 190 1.36 -13.85 -35.13
C VAL A 190 0.63 -12.74 -34.34
N TRP A 191 -0.70 -12.73 -34.34
CA TRP A 191 -1.50 -11.77 -33.57
C TRP A 191 -1.42 -12.02 -32.04
N MET A 192 -1.39 -13.29 -31.62
CA MET A 192 -1.12 -13.66 -30.23
C MET A 192 0.35 -13.47 -29.83
N GLY A 193 1.28 -13.48 -30.80
CA GLY A 193 2.72 -13.26 -30.58
C GLY A 193 3.10 -11.80 -30.31
N GLN A 194 2.32 -10.83 -30.80
CA GLN A 194 2.52 -9.39 -30.54
C GLN A 194 1.81 -8.87 -29.28
N SER A 195 0.92 -9.66 -28.67
CA SER A 195 0.15 -9.27 -27.47
C SER A 195 0.73 -9.79 -26.15
N ARG A 196 1.98 -10.29 -26.16
CA ARG A 196 2.67 -10.84 -24.99
C ARG A 196 3.78 -9.92 -24.44
N GLU A 197 3.47 -8.63 -24.31
CA GLU A 197 4.19 -7.71 -23.44
C GLU A 197 3.22 -7.00 -22.48
N SER A 198 2.42 -7.78 -21.76
CA SER A 198 2.05 -7.41 -20.40
C SER A 198 2.68 -8.44 -19.49
N GLY A 199 3.91 -8.14 -19.06
CA GLY A 199 4.53 -8.82 -17.95
C GLY A 199 3.66 -8.62 -16.71
N ILE A 200 2.67 -9.49 -16.51
CA ILE A 200 2.14 -9.76 -15.18
C ILE A 200 3.31 -10.41 -14.46
N GLN A 201 4.12 -9.57 -13.81
CA GLN A 201 4.99 -9.97 -12.73
C GLN A 201 4.07 -10.65 -11.71
N THR A 202 3.94 -11.97 -11.81
CA THR A 202 3.51 -12.81 -10.69
C THR A 202 4.70 -12.80 -9.72
N SER A 203 4.98 -11.63 -9.14
CA SER A 203 5.90 -11.55 -8.04
C SER A 203 5.22 -12.36 -6.94
N LEU A 204 5.82 -13.48 -6.55
CA LEU A 204 5.90 -13.77 -5.13
C LEU A 204 6.36 -12.46 -4.50
N ALA A 205 5.43 -11.73 -3.88
CA ALA A 205 5.66 -10.39 -3.36
C ALA A 205 6.60 -10.50 -2.16
N THR A 206 7.87 -10.74 -2.46
CA THR A 206 8.96 -10.14 -1.69
C THR A 206 8.68 -8.66 -1.83
N LYS A 207 8.00 -8.08 -0.84
CA LYS A 207 7.66 -6.66 -0.76
C LYS A 207 8.89 -5.88 -1.19
N VAL A 208 8.91 -5.42 -2.45
CA VAL A 208 10.06 -4.72 -2.99
C VAL A 208 10.15 -3.46 -2.15
N ARG A 209 11.26 -3.31 -1.43
CA ARG A 209 11.53 -2.13 -0.61
C ARG A 209 11.60 -0.93 -1.54
N ASP A 210 10.53 -0.14 -1.59
CA ASP A 210 10.45 1.05 -2.41
C ASP A 210 10.98 2.26 -1.63
N CYS A 211 12.30 2.41 -1.63
CA CYS A 211 12.98 3.54 -1.00
C CYS A 211 12.78 4.87 -1.77
N ALA A 212 12.24 4.82 -2.99
CA ALA A 212 12.06 5.98 -3.85
C ALA A 212 10.75 6.74 -3.58
N GLN A 213 9.83 6.17 -2.78
CA GLN A 213 8.59 6.85 -2.40
C GLN A 213 8.89 8.23 -1.80
N PRO A 214 8.13 9.27 -2.17
CA PRO A 214 8.26 10.60 -1.58
C PRO A 214 7.86 10.57 -0.09
N PRO A 215 8.33 11.55 0.72
CA PRO A 215 7.91 11.68 2.10
C PRO A 215 6.38 11.83 2.18
N GLY A 216 5.74 11.03 3.03
CA GLY A 216 4.31 11.06 3.24
C GLY A 216 3.87 10.19 4.41
N GLU A 217 2.61 10.36 4.81
CA GLU A 217 2.00 9.54 5.86
C GLU A 217 2.03 8.05 5.50
N GLY A 218 2.48 7.22 6.44
CA GLY A 218 2.54 5.77 6.29
C GLY A 218 3.61 5.27 5.32
N VAL A 219 4.53 6.13 4.86
CA VAL A 219 5.59 5.73 3.93
C VAL A 219 6.46 4.60 4.52
N ALA A 220 6.90 3.66 3.67
CA ALA A 220 7.65 2.50 4.10
C ALA A 220 9.11 2.56 3.61
N TRP A 221 9.97 3.22 4.38
CA TRP A 221 11.41 3.31 4.12
C TRP A 221 12.26 2.39 5.02
N ALA A 222 11.66 1.31 5.53
CA ALA A 222 12.36 0.39 6.41
C ALA A 222 13.63 -0.19 5.75
N GLY A 223 14.79 0.03 6.38
CA GLY A 223 16.10 -0.38 5.89
C GLY A 223 16.64 0.42 4.69
N CYS A 224 16.02 1.55 4.34
CA CYS A 224 16.51 2.42 3.27
C CYS A 224 17.63 3.34 3.78
N VAL A 225 18.47 3.85 2.87
CA VAL A 225 19.49 4.87 3.20
C VAL A 225 19.04 6.22 2.64
N LYS A 226 18.87 7.20 3.54
CA LYS A 226 18.37 8.56 3.32
C LYS A 226 19.22 9.59 4.09
N ASN A 227 20.52 9.30 4.27
CA ASN A 227 21.47 10.20 4.94
C ASN A 227 21.50 11.56 4.23
N ASP A 228 21.74 12.63 4.99
CA ASP A 228 21.81 14.02 4.50
C ASP A 228 20.52 14.54 3.81
N SER A 229 19.42 13.80 3.93
CA SER A 229 18.15 14.17 3.28
C SER A 229 17.53 15.43 3.88
N GLN A 230 16.87 16.20 3.02
CA GLN A 230 16.15 17.42 3.38
C GLN A 230 14.67 17.07 3.56
N LEU A 231 14.27 16.84 4.82
CA LEU A 231 12.93 16.40 5.23
C LEU A 231 12.31 17.38 6.25
N ALA A 232 12.80 18.62 6.30
CA ALA A 232 12.26 19.66 7.17
C ALA A 232 10.76 19.87 6.88
N GLY A 233 9.94 19.84 7.94
CA GLY A 233 8.48 19.94 7.86
C GLY A 233 7.78 18.77 7.16
N ALA A 234 8.47 17.67 6.87
CA ALA A 234 7.87 16.51 6.22
C ALA A 234 6.79 15.87 7.11
N VAL A 235 5.70 15.40 6.49
CA VAL A 235 4.64 14.65 7.18
C VAL A 235 4.91 13.16 7.01
N LEU A 236 5.38 12.52 8.07
CA LEU A 236 5.80 11.11 8.14
C LEU A 236 5.06 10.35 9.25
N ARG A 237 3.82 10.77 9.55
CA ARG A 237 2.95 10.11 10.53
C ARG A 237 2.77 8.64 10.21
N ASN A 238 2.79 7.78 11.22
CA ASN A 238 2.64 6.32 11.06
C ASN A 238 3.64 5.66 10.08
N ALA A 239 4.71 6.38 9.67
CA ALA A 239 5.67 5.85 8.71
C ALA A 239 6.44 4.66 9.29
N ASN A 240 6.80 3.72 8.42
CA ASN A 240 7.70 2.63 8.76
C ASN A 240 9.12 2.99 8.30
N LEU A 241 9.91 3.50 9.24
CA LEU A 241 11.29 3.94 9.12
C LEU A 241 12.24 3.01 9.90
N ALA A 242 11.84 1.77 10.18
CA ALA A 242 12.67 0.85 10.95
C ALA A 242 14.01 0.62 10.25
N LYS A 243 15.13 0.79 10.96
CA LYS A 243 16.49 0.65 10.44
C LYS A 243 16.81 1.56 9.24
N VAL A 244 16.10 2.68 9.08
CA VAL A 244 16.44 3.66 8.05
C VAL A 244 17.75 4.37 8.40
N GLY A 245 18.57 4.68 7.40
CA GLY A 245 19.71 5.58 7.53
C GLY A 245 19.24 7.03 7.33
N LEU A 246 19.33 7.86 8.36
CA LEU A 246 19.00 9.28 8.38
C LEU A 246 20.14 10.09 9.01
N GLU A 247 21.38 9.60 8.93
CA GLU A 247 22.56 10.29 9.45
C GLU A 247 22.64 11.69 8.82
N ARG A 248 22.78 12.72 9.67
CA ARG A 248 22.82 14.15 9.30
C ARG A 248 21.60 14.65 8.49
N ALA A 249 20.48 13.93 8.48
CA ALA A 249 19.27 14.40 7.83
C ALA A 249 18.68 15.63 8.55
N ASP A 250 18.07 16.53 7.78
CA ASP A 250 17.28 17.63 8.33
C ASP A 250 15.81 17.22 8.42
N LEU A 251 15.33 17.00 9.64
CA LEU A 251 13.96 16.64 10.02
C LEU A 251 13.34 17.74 10.89
N SER A 252 13.88 18.97 10.84
CA SER A 252 13.37 20.07 11.67
C SER A 252 11.90 20.35 11.39
N GLY A 253 11.08 20.41 12.44
CA GLY A 253 9.64 20.59 12.32
C GLY A 253 8.88 19.45 11.64
N ALA A 254 9.52 18.31 11.35
CA ALA A 254 8.85 17.16 10.73
C ALA A 254 7.85 16.52 11.69
N ASP A 255 6.76 15.98 11.15
CA ASP A 255 5.76 15.24 11.90
C ASP A 255 5.98 13.74 11.74
N LEU A 256 6.59 13.14 12.75
CA LEU A 256 6.92 11.72 12.89
C LEU A 256 5.99 11.05 13.91
N SER A 257 4.81 11.61 14.16
CA SER A 257 3.88 11.05 15.16
C SER A 257 3.58 9.59 14.86
N TYR A 258 3.78 8.73 15.86
CA TYR A 258 3.59 7.29 15.76
C TYR A 258 4.41 6.59 14.66
N ALA A 259 5.52 7.19 14.20
CA ALA A 259 6.43 6.51 13.27
C ALA A 259 7.16 5.35 13.96
N ASN A 260 7.40 4.27 13.23
CA ASN A 260 8.31 3.21 13.66
C ASN A 260 9.71 3.55 13.16
N MET A 261 10.60 3.92 14.06
CA MET A 261 12.01 4.23 13.79
C MET A 261 12.95 3.30 14.55
N ASN A 262 12.50 2.08 14.86
CA ASN A 262 13.30 1.10 15.59
C ASN A 262 14.61 0.81 14.86
N GLY A 263 15.74 0.97 15.55
CA GLY A 263 17.08 0.79 15.01
C GLY A 263 17.47 1.80 13.93
N ALA A 264 16.75 2.92 13.79
CA ALA A 264 17.12 3.97 12.84
C ALA A 264 18.46 4.62 13.22
N ASP A 265 19.24 4.99 12.21
CA ASP A 265 20.46 5.75 12.36
C ASP A 265 20.14 7.24 12.17
N LEU A 266 20.13 8.00 13.27
CA LEU A 266 19.84 9.44 13.33
C LEU A 266 21.07 10.24 13.80
N ARG A 267 22.28 9.67 13.65
CA ARG A 267 23.51 10.32 14.11
C ARG A 267 23.65 11.71 13.48
N GLY A 268 23.83 12.73 14.31
CA GLY A 268 23.95 14.12 13.86
C GLY A 268 22.72 14.70 13.15
N ALA A 269 21.55 14.04 13.18
CA ALA A 269 20.34 14.55 12.54
C ALA A 269 19.80 15.82 13.25
N ASN A 270 19.17 16.71 12.49
CA ASN A 270 18.48 17.89 13.00
C ASN A 270 16.99 17.60 13.15
N LEU A 271 16.51 17.40 14.37
CA LEU A 271 15.12 17.09 14.74
C LEU A 271 14.48 18.24 15.54
N ARG A 272 15.04 19.46 15.46
CA ARG A 272 14.54 20.61 16.20
C ARG A 272 13.06 20.85 15.92
N ASN A 273 12.27 21.03 16.98
CA ASN A 273 10.81 21.25 16.90
C ASN A 273 10.03 20.15 16.16
N ALA A 274 10.61 18.96 15.94
CA ALA A 274 9.90 17.84 15.33
C ALA A 274 8.86 17.25 16.29
N VAL A 275 7.80 16.66 15.73
CA VAL A 275 6.75 15.98 16.51
C VAL A 275 6.98 14.48 16.42
N LEU A 276 7.46 13.86 17.48
CA LEU A 276 7.73 12.43 17.61
C LEU A 276 6.78 11.76 18.62
N ARG A 277 5.60 12.34 18.85
CA ARG A 277 4.63 11.83 19.82
C ARG A 277 4.28 10.37 19.53
N GLY A 278 4.49 9.51 20.53
CA GLY A 278 4.23 8.06 20.43
C GLY A 278 5.09 7.32 19.40
N ALA A 279 6.16 7.93 18.87
CA ALA A 279 7.07 7.26 17.95
C ALA A 279 7.88 6.18 18.66
N SER A 280 8.21 5.11 17.94
CA SER A 280 9.07 4.05 18.46
C SER A 280 10.50 4.26 17.98
N LEU A 281 11.41 4.48 18.93
CA LEU A 281 12.84 4.79 18.76
C LEU A 281 13.71 3.68 19.37
N ARG A 282 13.17 2.47 19.57
CA ARG A 282 13.89 1.38 20.23
C ARG A 282 15.19 1.10 19.50
N GLN A 283 16.30 1.03 20.22
CA GLN A 283 17.64 0.76 19.66
C GLN A 283 18.09 1.77 18.58
N ALA A 284 17.45 2.92 18.45
CA ALA A 284 17.88 3.95 17.50
C ALA A 284 19.18 4.63 17.97
N ASP A 285 20.01 5.06 17.04
CA ASP A 285 21.23 5.81 17.33
C ASP A 285 21.00 7.29 17.07
N LEU A 286 20.86 8.10 18.13
CA LEU A 286 20.72 9.56 18.04
C LEU A 286 22.03 10.29 18.38
N THR A 287 23.19 9.62 18.34
CA THR A 287 24.45 10.23 18.78
C THR A 287 24.70 11.57 18.08
N GLY A 288 24.86 12.63 18.87
CA GLY A 288 25.08 14.00 18.38
C GLY A 288 23.90 14.66 17.66
N ALA A 289 22.69 14.07 17.68
CA ALA A 289 21.49 14.68 17.11
C ALA A 289 21.02 15.89 17.93
N ASP A 290 20.27 16.78 17.29
CA ASP A 290 19.60 17.90 17.95
C ASP A 290 18.09 17.73 17.93
N ILE A 291 17.50 17.38 19.08
CA ILE A 291 16.06 17.22 19.31
C ILE A 291 15.48 18.42 20.10
N SER A 292 16.18 19.56 20.14
CA SER A 292 15.73 20.70 20.94
C SER A 292 14.34 21.19 20.51
N GLY A 293 13.46 21.38 21.49
CA GLY A 293 12.06 21.77 21.26
C GLY A 293 11.18 20.68 20.65
N ALA A 294 11.67 19.45 20.46
CA ALA A 294 10.87 18.35 19.92
C ALA A 294 9.83 17.85 20.95
N ASP A 295 8.73 17.32 20.44
CA ASP A 295 7.71 16.62 21.23
C ASP A 295 7.96 15.10 21.15
N LEU A 296 8.48 14.51 22.23
CA LEU A 296 8.69 13.08 22.40
C LEU A 296 7.70 12.47 23.41
N ASP A 297 6.56 13.12 23.64
CA ASP A 297 5.54 12.60 24.56
C ASP A 297 5.13 11.18 24.14
N PHE A 298 5.07 10.26 25.10
CA PHE A 298 4.76 8.83 24.88
C PHE A 298 5.71 8.07 23.93
N ALA A 299 6.80 8.68 23.47
CA ALA A 299 7.76 8.01 22.62
C ALA A 299 8.49 6.90 23.39
N VAL A 300 8.95 5.87 22.68
CA VAL A 300 9.64 4.73 23.29
C VAL A 300 11.09 4.69 22.85
N LEU A 301 12.00 5.04 23.76
CA LEU A 301 13.44 5.13 23.51
C LEU A 301 14.25 3.97 24.12
N THR A 302 13.62 2.85 24.49
CA THR A 302 14.32 1.70 25.10
C THR A 302 15.56 1.31 24.28
N ASP A 303 16.71 1.20 24.94
CA ASP A 303 18.02 0.91 24.33
C ASP A 303 18.50 1.92 23.27
N ALA A 304 17.90 3.09 23.14
CA ALA A 304 18.37 4.13 22.22
C ALA A 304 19.66 4.79 22.73
N ARG A 305 20.55 5.16 21.80
CA ARG A 305 21.81 5.85 22.10
C ARG A 305 21.62 7.35 22.06
N LEU A 306 21.83 8.02 23.19
CA LEU A 306 21.63 9.46 23.36
C LEU A 306 22.94 10.24 23.63
N GLU A 307 24.10 9.65 23.32
CA GLU A 307 25.41 10.27 23.56
C GLU A 307 25.52 11.62 22.81
N GLY A 308 25.77 12.70 23.54
CA GLY A 308 25.93 14.04 22.94
C GLY A 308 24.67 14.64 22.32
N VAL A 309 23.48 14.09 22.60
CA VAL A 309 22.20 14.64 22.12
C VAL A 309 21.94 16.01 22.75
N ARG A 310 21.53 16.97 21.94
CA ARG A 310 20.99 18.25 22.41
C ARG A 310 19.48 18.13 22.56
N MET A 311 18.97 18.41 23.75
CA MET A 311 17.56 18.22 24.05
C MET A 311 16.93 19.37 24.84
N ASP A 312 17.44 20.58 24.64
CA ASP A 312 16.92 21.79 25.27
C ASP A 312 15.42 21.95 24.98
N ALA A 313 14.60 22.18 26.01
CA ALA A 313 13.15 22.35 25.89
C ALA A 313 12.38 21.19 25.19
N THR A 314 12.91 19.96 25.23
CA THR A 314 12.24 18.78 24.65
C THR A 314 11.15 18.26 25.59
N SER A 315 9.93 18.05 25.10
CA SER A 315 8.87 17.42 25.90
C SER A 315 9.07 15.91 25.93
N LEU A 316 9.09 15.31 27.12
CA LEU A 316 9.35 13.88 27.33
C LEU A 316 8.24 13.21 28.13
N GLN A 317 7.05 13.79 28.15
CA GLN A 317 6.01 13.38 29.09
C GLN A 317 5.59 11.95 28.82
N GLN A 318 5.63 11.10 29.85
CA GLN A 318 5.23 9.70 29.76
C GLN A 318 5.98 8.91 28.67
N SER A 319 7.14 9.40 28.22
CA SER A 319 8.02 8.66 27.31
C SER A 319 8.74 7.54 28.07
N THR A 320 9.09 6.47 27.37
CA THR A 320 9.94 5.40 27.92
C THR A 320 11.40 5.73 27.61
N TRP A 321 12.21 5.90 28.65
CA TRP A 321 13.63 6.24 28.56
C TRP A 321 14.48 5.04 28.10
N PRO A 322 15.76 5.22 27.69
CA PRO A 322 16.61 4.11 27.25
C PRO A 322 16.81 2.98 28.25
N ASP A 323 16.78 3.25 29.56
CA ASP A 323 16.86 2.25 30.62
C ASP A 323 15.52 1.54 30.91
N GLY A 324 14.46 1.89 30.18
CA GLY A 324 13.13 1.30 30.29
C GLY A 324 12.22 1.98 31.32
N ARG A 325 12.68 2.99 32.08
CA ARG A 325 11.80 3.74 32.99
C ARG A 325 10.87 4.67 32.22
N VAL A 326 9.71 4.99 32.78
CA VAL A 326 8.76 5.94 32.20
C VAL A 326 8.97 7.31 32.84
N CYS A 327 9.12 8.35 32.03
CA CYS A 327 9.33 9.72 32.53
C CYS A 327 8.04 10.29 33.12
N ALA A 328 8.18 11.09 34.18
CA ALA A 328 7.06 11.75 34.83
C ALA A 328 6.30 12.70 33.88
N PRO A 329 5.00 12.97 34.14
CA PRO A 329 4.27 14.05 33.48
C PRO A 329 5.02 15.38 33.63
N ALA A 330 4.96 16.24 32.60
CA ALA A 330 5.71 17.50 32.51
C ALA A 330 7.25 17.42 32.47
N SER A 331 7.84 16.24 32.22
CA SER A 331 9.28 16.10 31.94
C SER A 331 9.69 16.97 30.73
N LEU A 332 10.61 17.91 30.95
CA LEU A 332 11.11 18.85 29.93
C LEU A 332 12.64 18.89 29.94
N GLY A 333 13.26 18.53 28.81
CA GLY A 333 14.71 18.50 28.61
C GLY A 333 15.46 17.45 29.43
N SER A 334 14.80 16.82 30.41
CA SER A 334 15.32 15.71 31.20
C SER A 334 14.16 14.81 31.65
N CYS A 335 14.42 13.52 31.69
CA CYS A 335 13.46 12.52 32.20
C CYS A 335 13.53 12.48 33.74
N GLN A 336 12.49 13.02 34.38
CA GLN A 336 12.30 13.01 35.84
C GLN A 336 11.62 11.72 36.30
#